data_AF-A0AAU6ARZ7-F1
#
_entry.id   AF-A0AAU6ARZ7-F1
#
_cell.length_a   1.000
_cell.length_b   1.000
_cell.length_c   1.000
_cell.angle_alpha   90.00
_cell.angle_beta   90.00
_cell.angle_gamma   90.00
#
_symmetry.space_group_name_H-M   'P 1'
#
loop_
_entity.id
_entity.type
_entity.pdbx_description
1 polymer ?
#
loop_
_entity_poly.entity_id
_entity_poly.type
_entity_poly.pdbx_seq_one_letter_code
_entity_poly.pdbx_strand_id
1 'polypeptide(L)'
;MAGVVDAVEGEEDVGSRERIDVAATRPAAGSARRCSAGAELAHLHIADSFNHKGSSGLRYIMNPPGTPARIHQHLDIGQGEVDWDAFFGTLRDTGFDGVATVCVFAWEERAVESSKFMLDRVTKERRVRPAGPVSR
;
A
#
# COMPACT_ATOMS: atom_id res chain seq x y z
N MET A 1 -21.82 9.83 30.72
CA MET A 1 -20.38 10.08 30.54
C MET A 1 -20.01 9.64 29.14
N ALA A 2 -19.68 10.61 28.29
CA ALA A 2 -19.13 10.39 26.96
C ALA A 2 -17.61 10.11 27.05
N GLY A 3 -17.05 9.41 26.06
CA GLY A 3 -15.63 9.08 25.98
C GLY A 3 -15.20 8.59 24.59
N VAL A 4 -15.38 9.47 23.60
CA VAL A 4 -14.63 9.64 22.33
C VAL A 4 -14.36 8.40 21.47
N VAL A 5 -15.23 8.25 20.47
CA VAL A 5 -14.89 7.81 19.11
C VAL A 5 -14.13 8.94 18.41
N ASP A 6 -13.07 8.62 17.68
CA ASP A 6 -12.45 9.58 16.75
C ASP A 6 -12.68 9.09 15.32
N ALA A 7 -13.88 9.44 14.84
CA ALA A 7 -14.13 9.78 13.45
C ALA A 7 -14.34 11.30 13.43
N VAL A 8 -13.62 12.01 12.56
CA VAL A 8 -13.92 13.37 12.10
C VAL A 8 -13.60 13.33 10.60
N GLU A 9 -14.58 13.09 9.71
CA GLU A 9 -15.49 14.09 9.08
C GLU A 9 -14.69 15.27 8.51
N GLY A 10 -14.48 15.42 7.21
CA GLY A 10 -15.52 15.59 6.21
C GLY A 10 -15.57 17.07 5.82
N GLU A 11 -14.83 17.47 4.80
CA GLU A 11 -15.25 18.57 3.93
C GLU A 11 -15.65 17.90 2.62
N GLU A 12 -16.94 17.92 2.31
CA GLU A 12 -17.48 17.39 1.06
C GLU A 12 -16.99 18.26 -0.10
N ASP A 13 -16.15 17.69 -0.97
CA ASP A 13 -16.15 18.05 -2.39
C ASP A 13 -16.40 16.78 -3.21
N VAL A 14 -17.24 16.97 -4.20
CA VAL A 14 -18.02 15.93 -4.87
C VAL A 14 -17.15 15.14 -5.84
N GLY A 15 -17.19 13.81 -5.74
CA GLY A 15 -16.82 12.92 -6.84
C GLY A 15 -15.33 12.55 -6.96
N SER A 16 -14.97 11.38 -6.46
CA SER A 16 -14.28 10.37 -7.28
C SER A 16 -14.22 9.06 -6.52
N ARG A 17 -14.57 7.98 -7.23
CA ARG A 17 -14.66 6.60 -6.76
C ARG A 17 -13.41 6.17 -5.98
N GLU A 18 -13.64 5.34 -4.97
CA GLU A 18 -12.70 4.70 -4.06
C GLU A 18 -11.31 4.46 -4.68
N ARG A 19 -10.33 5.24 -4.23
CA ARG A 19 -8.90 4.92 -4.38
C ARG A 19 -8.46 4.24 -3.10
N ILE A 20 -8.29 2.92 -3.13
CA ILE A 20 -7.65 2.19 -2.04
C ILE A 20 -6.14 2.21 -2.29
N ASP A 21 -5.46 3.20 -1.70
CA ASP A 21 -4.01 3.17 -1.55
C ASP A 21 -3.68 2.16 -0.43
N VAL A 22 -3.27 0.95 -0.79
CA VAL A 22 -2.91 -0.06 0.23
C VAL A 22 -1.52 0.26 0.79
N ALA A 23 -1.48 1.06 1.85
CA ALA A 23 -0.32 1.17 2.73
C ALA A 23 -0.44 0.12 3.85
N ALA A 24 0.20 -1.04 3.69
CA ALA A 24 0.23 -2.07 4.72
C ALA A 24 1.10 -1.62 5.90
N THR A 25 0.46 -1.14 6.97
CA THR A 25 1.10 -0.95 8.27
C THR A 25 0.82 -2.17 9.16
N ARG A 26 1.85 -2.60 9.89
CA ARG A 26 1.90 -3.84 10.69
C ARG A 26 0.73 -3.95 11.69
N PRO A 27 -0.10 -5.02 11.71
CA PRO A 27 -1.11 -5.17 12.74
C PRO A 27 -0.60 -5.98 13.93
N ALA A 28 -1.21 -5.74 15.08
CA ALA A 28 -1.09 -6.58 16.25
C ALA A 28 -1.60 -8.01 15.95
N ALA A 29 -0.93 -9.00 16.54
CA ALA A 29 -1.18 -10.42 16.32
C ALA A 29 -2.59 -10.85 16.78
N GLY A 30 -3.28 -11.66 15.97
CA GLY A 30 -4.38 -12.51 16.46
C GLY A 30 -5.78 -12.34 15.88
N SER A 31 -5.96 -11.95 14.61
CA SER A 31 -7.27 -12.13 13.95
C SER A 31 -7.12 -12.64 12.51
N ALA A 32 -7.96 -13.62 12.14
CA ALA A 32 -8.09 -14.08 10.77
C ALA A 32 -8.45 -12.89 9.88
N ARG A 33 -7.50 -12.51 9.02
CA ARG A 33 -7.49 -11.24 8.31
C ARG A 33 -8.46 -11.29 7.13
N ARG A 34 -9.75 -11.12 7.40
CA ARG A 34 -10.73 -10.82 6.35
C ARG A 34 -10.53 -9.37 5.95
N CYS A 35 -9.83 -9.12 4.84
CA CYS A 35 -9.92 -7.82 4.19
C CYS A 35 -11.39 -7.58 3.83
N SER A 36 -11.99 -6.54 4.38
CA SER A 36 -13.40 -6.22 4.20
C SER A 36 -13.79 -6.06 2.72
N ALA A 37 -12.83 -5.68 1.87
CA ALA A 37 -13.02 -5.46 0.44
C ALA A 37 -12.56 -6.62 -0.47
N GLY A 38 -12.19 -7.79 0.08
CA GLY A 38 -11.50 -8.85 -0.69
C GLY A 38 -12.23 -9.31 -1.97
N ALA A 39 -13.56 -9.33 -1.97
CA ALA A 39 -14.36 -9.76 -3.12
C ALA A 39 -14.57 -8.66 -4.19
N GLU A 40 -14.39 -7.39 -3.82
CA GLU A 40 -14.60 -6.22 -4.70
C GLU A 40 -13.28 -5.65 -5.23
N LEU A 41 -12.15 -6.14 -4.70
CA LEU A 41 -10.82 -5.68 -5.05
C LEU A 41 -10.44 -6.13 -6.47
N ALA A 42 -10.54 -5.21 -7.44
CA ALA A 42 -10.28 -5.49 -8.85
C ALA A 42 -8.91 -4.99 -9.36
N HIS A 43 -8.34 -3.98 -8.70
CA HIS A 43 -7.12 -3.31 -9.17
C HIS A 43 -6.26 -2.82 -8.01
N LEU A 44 -4.94 -2.98 -8.15
CA LEU A 44 -3.93 -2.53 -7.20
C LEU A 44 -2.99 -1.51 -7.83
N HIS A 45 -2.70 -0.43 -7.10
CA HIS A 45 -1.55 0.43 -7.34
C HIS A 45 -0.45 0.05 -6.35
N ILE A 46 0.74 -0.27 -6.86
CA ILE A 46 1.84 -0.81 -6.06
C ILE A 46 3.01 0.18 -6.09
N ALA A 47 3.35 0.67 -4.91
CA ALA A 47 4.52 1.50 -4.64
C ALA A 47 4.91 1.38 -3.16
N ASP A 48 6.16 1.64 -2.84
CA ASP A 48 6.63 1.73 -1.46
C ASP A 48 6.59 3.19 -0.97
N SER A 49 6.54 3.37 0.35
CA SER A 49 6.38 4.69 0.98
C SER A 49 6.95 4.67 2.40
N PHE A 50 7.44 5.82 2.86
CA PHE A 50 7.88 5.95 4.25
C PHE A 50 6.71 6.22 5.19
N ASN A 51 6.81 5.73 6.42
CA ASN A 51 5.91 6.13 7.48
C ASN A 51 6.20 7.59 7.88
N HIS A 52 5.23 8.47 7.61
CA HIS A 52 5.33 9.90 7.94
C HIS A 52 5.50 10.19 9.44
N LYS A 53 5.11 9.25 10.31
CA LYS A 53 5.30 9.35 11.78
C LYS A 53 6.69 8.88 12.24
N GLY A 54 7.49 8.30 11.33
CA GLY A 54 8.84 7.86 11.63
C GLY A 54 9.73 9.00 12.13
N SER A 55 10.85 8.65 12.78
CA SER A 55 11.79 9.63 13.34
C SER A 55 11.13 10.65 14.28
N SER A 56 10.26 10.18 15.19
CA SER A 56 9.51 11.04 16.13
C SER A 56 8.67 12.13 15.44
N GLY A 57 8.10 11.82 14.26
CA GLY A 57 7.34 12.77 13.44
C GLY A 57 8.21 13.70 12.59
N LEU A 58 9.53 13.55 12.60
CA LEU A 58 10.49 14.38 11.87
C LEU A 58 11.06 13.69 10.63
N ARG A 59 10.41 12.64 10.12
CA ARG A 59 10.82 11.96 8.87
C ARG A 59 11.04 12.96 7.73
N TYR A 60 10.15 13.94 7.65
CA TYR A 60 10.17 14.96 6.60
C TYR A 60 10.50 16.30 7.21
N ILE A 61 11.69 16.79 6.91
CA ILE A 61 12.13 18.13 7.29
C ILE A 61 11.63 19.10 6.23
N MET A 62 10.71 19.95 6.62
CA MET A 62 10.05 20.94 5.75
C MET A 62 10.43 22.36 6.15
N ASN A 63 10.57 23.23 5.15
CA ASN A 63 10.88 24.64 5.34
C ASN A 63 9.92 25.49 4.47
N PRO A 64 9.09 26.37 5.06
CA PRO A 64 9.04 26.70 6.48
C PRO A 64 8.52 25.54 7.35
N PRO A 65 8.94 25.47 8.63
CA PRO A 65 8.43 24.48 9.57
C PRO A 65 6.93 24.69 9.79
N GLY A 66 6.19 23.59 10.03
CA GLY A 66 4.74 23.63 10.25
C GLY A 66 3.91 23.69 8.96
N THR A 67 4.52 23.49 7.79
CA THR A 67 3.80 23.43 6.51
C THR A 67 2.78 22.27 6.54
N PRO A 68 1.48 22.51 6.31
CA PRO A 68 0.46 21.46 6.27
C PRO A 68 0.48 20.71 4.92
N ALA A 69 1.64 20.15 4.56
CA ALA A 69 1.81 19.41 3.31
C ALA A 69 1.44 17.93 3.49
N ARG A 70 0.77 17.37 2.47
CA ARG A 70 0.65 15.92 2.31
C ARG A 70 1.80 15.43 1.44
N ILE A 71 2.53 14.45 1.94
CA ILE A 71 3.69 13.88 1.26
C ILE A 71 3.26 12.58 0.61
N HIS A 72 3.10 12.64 -0.71
CA HIS A 72 2.73 11.52 -1.56
C HIS A 72 4.00 10.94 -2.18
N GLN A 73 4.26 9.64 -1.96
CA GLN A 73 5.51 8.99 -2.33
C GLN A 73 5.25 7.69 -3.06
N HIS A 74 6.12 7.44 -4.04
CA HIS A 74 6.06 6.27 -4.90
C HIS A 74 7.47 5.73 -5.13
N LEU A 75 7.97 4.99 -4.12
CA LEU A 75 9.31 4.40 -4.08
C LEU A 75 9.29 2.96 -4.63
N ASP A 76 10.47 2.44 -4.98
CA ASP A 76 10.62 1.02 -5.29
C ASP A 76 10.39 0.15 -4.04
N ILE A 77 9.86 -1.06 -4.22
CA ILE A 77 9.76 -2.08 -3.16
C ILE A 77 11.12 -2.27 -2.48
N GLY A 78 11.15 -2.06 -1.16
CA GLY A 78 12.34 -2.22 -0.32
C GLY A 78 13.11 -0.92 -0.08
N GLN A 79 12.67 0.21 -0.65
CA GLN A 79 13.21 1.54 -0.33
C GLN A 79 12.39 2.26 0.75
N GLY A 80 11.13 1.86 0.94
CA GLY A 80 10.25 2.43 1.96
C GLY A 80 10.08 1.50 3.15
N GLU A 81 8.89 1.57 3.77
CA GLU A 81 8.58 0.89 5.03
C GLU A 81 7.28 0.07 4.97
N VAL A 82 6.76 -0.19 3.77
CA VAL A 82 5.60 -1.06 3.59
C VAL A 82 5.97 -2.51 3.97
N ASP A 83 5.10 -3.15 4.76
CA ASP A 83 5.23 -4.58 5.09
C ASP A 83 4.79 -5.45 3.90
N TRP A 84 5.73 -5.72 2.99
CA TRP A 84 5.48 -6.45 1.76
C TRP A 84 5.13 -7.93 1.97
N ASP A 85 5.69 -8.57 2.99
CA ASP A 85 5.37 -9.96 3.33
C ASP A 85 3.90 -10.07 3.77
N ALA A 86 3.45 -9.15 4.64
CA ALA A 86 2.05 -9.08 5.04
C ALA A 86 1.13 -8.72 3.85
N PHE A 87 1.54 -7.79 2.99
CA PHE A 87 0.77 -7.39 1.81
C PHE A 87 0.55 -8.57 0.85
N PHE A 88 1.63 -9.19 0.36
CA PHE A 88 1.53 -10.30 -0.59
C PHE A 88 0.95 -11.56 0.07
N GLY A 89 1.21 -11.80 1.36
CA GLY A 89 0.54 -12.85 2.13
C GLY A 89 -0.97 -12.68 2.12
N THR A 90 -1.45 -11.47 2.42
CA THR A 90 -2.88 -11.15 2.42
C THR A 90 -3.49 -11.32 1.02
N LEU A 91 -2.83 -10.86 -0.05
CA LEU A 91 -3.33 -11.03 -1.41
C LEU A 91 -3.49 -12.50 -1.82
N ARG A 92 -2.56 -13.37 -1.38
CA ARG A 92 -2.65 -14.81 -1.59
C ARG A 92 -3.80 -15.42 -0.81
N ASP A 93 -3.96 -15.04 0.47
CA ASP A 93 -5.03 -15.54 1.34
C ASP A 93 -6.42 -15.14 0.82
N THR A 94 -6.55 -13.95 0.22
CA THR A 94 -7.81 -13.49 -0.38
C THR A 94 -8.05 -14.02 -1.79
N GLY A 95 -7.06 -14.68 -2.41
CA GLY A 95 -7.18 -15.21 -3.77
C GLY A 95 -7.29 -14.12 -4.85
N PHE A 96 -6.65 -12.96 -4.66
CA PHE A 96 -6.73 -11.84 -5.60
C PHE A 96 -6.23 -12.24 -7.00
N ASP A 97 -7.06 -12.01 -8.02
CA ASP A 97 -6.76 -12.32 -9.42
C ASP A 97 -6.84 -11.11 -10.38
N GLY A 98 -7.10 -9.92 -9.84
CA GLY A 98 -7.24 -8.67 -10.59
C GLY A 98 -5.94 -8.09 -11.15
N VAL A 99 -6.00 -6.83 -11.59
CA VAL A 99 -4.86 -6.11 -12.20
C VAL A 99 -3.95 -5.53 -11.12
N ALA A 100 -2.64 -5.57 -11.35
CA ALA A 100 -1.67 -4.88 -10.50
C ALA A 100 -0.83 -3.93 -11.36
N THR A 101 -0.84 -2.65 -11.01
CA THR A 101 -0.07 -1.60 -11.68
C THR A 101 1.06 -1.15 -10.77
N VAL A 102 2.27 -1.14 -11.31
CA VAL A 102 3.43 -0.53 -10.65
C VAL A 102 3.36 0.98 -10.86
N CYS A 103 3.33 1.73 -9.77
CA CYS A 103 3.27 3.19 -9.76
C CYS A 103 4.53 3.69 -9.06
N VAL A 104 5.67 3.79 -9.74
CA VAL A 104 6.93 4.29 -9.14
C VAL A 104 7.48 5.45 -9.95
N PHE A 105 7.92 6.50 -9.26
CA PHE A 105 8.45 7.71 -9.90
C PHE A 105 9.46 8.48 -9.04
N ALA A 106 10.04 7.84 -8.03
CA ALA A 106 10.97 8.49 -7.11
C ALA A 106 12.27 8.98 -7.76
N TRP A 107 12.74 8.28 -8.81
CA TRP A 107 14.05 8.48 -9.40
C TRP A 107 13.96 8.48 -10.93
N GLU A 108 13.88 9.67 -11.53
CA GLU A 108 13.68 9.84 -12.98
C GLU A 108 14.84 9.22 -13.78
N GLU A 109 16.07 9.40 -13.31
CA GLU A 109 17.29 8.97 -14.01
C GLU A 109 17.41 7.46 -14.16
N ARG A 110 16.61 6.70 -13.38
CA ARG A 110 16.55 5.24 -13.41
C ARG A 110 15.14 4.72 -13.67
N ALA A 111 14.26 5.52 -14.29
CA ALA A 111 12.85 5.17 -14.43
C ALA A 111 12.65 3.79 -15.11
N VAL A 112 13.47 3.45 -16.11
CA VAL A 112 13.40 2.18 -16.84
C VAL A 112 13.85 1.02 -15.96
N GLU A 113 14.97 1.17 -15.26
CA GLU A 113 15.53 0.17 -14.35
C GLU A 113 14.59 -0.08 -13.17
N SER A 114 14.04 0.97 -12.57
CA SER A 114 13.04 0.94 -11.51
C SER A 114 11.78 0.20 -11.96
N SER A 115 11.24 0.53 -13.14
CA SER A 115 10.07 -0.16 -13.70
C SER A 115 10.32 -1.66 -13.91
N LYS A 116 11.49 -2.03 -14.46
CA LYS A 116 11.88 -3.44 -14.65
C LYS A 116 12.06 -4.17 -13.33
N PHE A 117 12.71 -3.55 -12.35
CA PHE A 117 12.90 -4.09 -11.01
C PHE A 117 11.55 -4.36 -10.34
N MET A 118 10.65 -3.39 -10.34
CA MET A 118 9.32 -3.51 -9.74
C MET A 118 8.48 -4.60 -10.40
N LEU A 119 8.49 -4.67 -11.74
CA LEU A 119 7.81 -5.73 -12.48
C LEU A 119 8.34 -7.12 -12.10
N ASP A 120 9.67 -7.29 -12.03
CA ASP A 120 10.30 -8.54 -11.63
C ASP A 120 9.93 -8.93 -10.20
N ARG A 121 9.98 -7.99 -9.25
CA ARG A 121 9.58 -8.21 -7.85
C ARG A 121 8.13 -8.67 -7.73
N VAL A 122 7.18 -7.94 -8.33
CA VAL A 122 5.75 -8.29 -8.29
C VAL A 122 5.48 -9.63 -8.99
N THR A 123 6.19 -9.91 -10.09
CA THR A 123 6.05 -11.19 -10.81
C THR A 123 6.54 -12.37 -9.98
N LYS A 124 7.62 -12.22 -9.23
CA LYS A 124 8.13 -13.26 -8.32
C LYS A 124 7.09 -13.62 -7.25
N GLU A 125 6.45 -12.63 -6.65
CA GLU A 125 5.42 -12.84 -5.62
C GLU A 125 4.17 -13.55 -6.15
N ARG A 126 3.80 -13.31 -7.42
CA ARG A 126 2.69 -14.03 -8.08
C ARG A 126 3.01 -15.49 -8.41
N ARG A 127 4.26 -15.84 -8.69
CA ARG A 127 4.65 -17.21 -9.06
C ARG A 127 4.63 -18.17 -7.89
N VAL A 128 4.66 -17.67 -6.66
CA VAL A 128 4.55 -18.49 -5.44
C VAL A 128 3.06 -18.81 -5.20
N ARG A 129 2.51 -19.74 -5.97
CA ARG A 129 1.19 -20.34 -5.69
C ARG A 129 1.39 -21.55 -4.78
N PRO A 130 0.68 -21.69 -3.63
CA PRO A 130 0.54 -23.01 -3.03
C PRO A 130 -0.25 -23.89 -4.00
N ALA A 131 0.25 -25.09 -4.27
CA ALA A 131 -0.40 -26.08 -5.11
C ALA A 131 -1.73 -26.54 -4.47
N GLY A 132 -2.84 -25.88 -4.84
CA GLY A 132 -4.20 -26.31 -4.53
C GLY A 132 -4.89 -26.83 -5.78
N PRO A 133 -5.73 -27.88 -5.68
CA PRO A 133 -6.31 -28.53 -6.85
C PRO A 133 -7.29 -27.58 -7.57
N VAL A 134 -7.15 -27.50 -8.88
CA VAL A 134 -8.12 -26.85 -9.77
C VAL A 134 -9.31 -27.80 -9.91
N SER A 135 -10.45 -27.47 -9.30
CA SER A 135 -11.71 -28.12 -9.64
C SER A 135 -12.09 -27.71 -11.06
N ARG A 136 -12.28 -28.71 -11.92
CA ARG A 136 -12.74 -28.58 -13.32
C ARG A 136 -14.17 -28.07 -13.40
#